data_AF-A0A961IDS7-F1
#
_entry.id   AF-A0A961IDS7-F1
#
_cell.length_a   1.000
_cell.length_b   1.000
_cell.length_c   1.000
_cell.angle_alpha   90.00
_cell.angle_beta   90.00
_cell.angle_gamma   90.00
#
_symmetry.space_group_name_H-M   'P 1'
#
loop_
_entity.id
_entity.type
_entity.pdbx_description
1 polymer ?
#
loop_
_entity_poly.entity_id
_entity_poly.type
_entity_poly.pdbx_seq_one_letter_code
_entity_poly.pdbx_strand_id
1 'polypeptide(L)' 'MNFNSELQDVPPYEPGKPLELLIREYGLRPEEIIKLGSNENPYGASPLVMEAIAEELHRVSQYPDDSYADL' A
#
# COMPACT_ATOMS: atom_id res chain seq x y z
N MET A 1 31.83 2.55 -1.70
CA MET A 1 30.88 1.46 -1.37
C MET A 1 30.75 0.63 -2.64
N ASN A 2 31.09 -0.66 -2.58
CA ASN A 2 31.09 -1.51 -3.77
C ASN A 2 29.90 -2.47 -3.66
N PHE A 3 29.04 -2.46 -4.67
CA PHE A 3 27.91 -3.38 -4.80
C PHE A 3 28.28 -4.52 -5.76
N ASN A 4 27.48 -5.60 -5.77
CA ASN A 4 27.64 -6.67 -6.76
C ASN A 4 27.51 -6.10 -8.18
N SER A 5 28.37 -6.52 -9.11
CA SER A 5 28.41 -6.02 -10.49
C SER A 5 27.09 -6.18 -11.21
N GLU A 6 26.32 -7.23 -10.91
CA GLU A 6 25.00 -7.48 -11.49
C GLU A 6 24.00 -6.32 -11.25
N LEU A 7 24.19 -5.53 -10.19
CA LEU A 7 23.33 -4.39 -9.88
C LEU A 7 23.57 -3.18 -10.80
N GLN A 8 24.67 -3.15 -11.56
CA GLN A 8 24.95 -2.07 -12.50
C GLN A 8 23.97 -2.06 -13.67
N ASP A 9 23.46 -3.24 -14.03
CA ASP A 9 22.52 -3.43 -15.14
C ASP A 9 21.05 -3.38 -14.70
N VAL A 10 20.79 -3.29 -13.39
CA VAL A 10 19.42 -3.14 -12.86
C VAL A 10 19.03 -1.67 -12.97
N PRO A 11 18.00 -1.32 -13.77
CA PRO A 11 17.53 0.05 -13.82
C PRO A 11 17.02 0.48 -12.44
N PRO A 12 17.30 1.72 -12.00
CA PRO A 12 16.73 2.24 -10.77
C PRO A 12 15.21 2.12 -10.76
N TYR A 13 14.64 1.70 -9.63
CA TYR A 13 13.20 1.66 -9.48
C TYR A 13 12.64 3.09 -9.45
N GLU A 14 11.71 3.36 -10.36
CA GLU A 14 10.95 4.60 -10.38
C GLU A 14 9.60 4.36 -9.69
N PRO A 15 9.41 4.81 -8.44
CA PRO A 15 8.11 4.68 -7.78
C PRO A 15 7.08 5.54 -8.50
N GLY A 16 5.86 5.00 -8.62
CA GLY A 16 4.71 5.77 -9.09
C GLY A 16 4.51 7.02 -8.23
N LYS A 17 4.18 8.14 -8.87
CA LYS A 17 3.93 9.41 -8.18
C LYS A 17 2.74 9.27 -7.21
N PRO A 18 2.89 9.61 -5.93
CA PRO A 18 1.79 9.63 -4.97
C PRO A 18 0.64 10.53 -5.44
N LEU A 19 -0.60 10.07 -5.18
CA LEU A 19 -1.81 10.79 -5.53
C LEU A 19 -1.83 12.19 -4.90
N GLU A 20 -1.35 12.30 -3.67
CA GLU A 20 -1.31 13.55 -2.89
C GLU A 20 -0.38 14.59 -3.52
N LEU A 21 0.72 14.15 -4.12
CA LEU A 21 1.63 15.04 -4.86
C LEU A 21 0.99 15.51 -6.16
N LEU A 22 0.26 14.63 -6.84
CA LEU A 22 -0.48 14.96 -8.06
C LEU A 22 -1.59 15.98 -7.77
N ILE A 23 -2.36 15.78 -6.70
CA ILE A 23 -3.38 16.73 -6.21
C ILE A 23 -2.79 18.13 -6.02
N ARG A 24 -1.67 18.22 -5.30
CA ARG A 24 -0.99 19.49 -5.01
C ARG A 24 -0.43 20.16 -6.25
N GLU A 25 0.19 19.40 -7.14
CA GLU A 25 0.83 19.94 -8.34
C GLU A 25 -0.18 20.53 -9.33
N TYR A 26 -1.32 19.87 -9.51
CA TYR A 26 -2.34 20.30 -10.46
C TYR A 26 -3.45 21.15 -9.83
N GLY A 27 -3.40 21.40 -8.52
CA GLY A 27 -4.42 22.18 -7.81
C GLY A 27 -5.81 21.54 -7.84
N LEU A 28 -5.86 20.21 -7.95
CA LEU A 28 -7.11 19.46 -8.04
C LEU A 28 -7.70 19.25 -6.65
N ARG A 29 -9.02 19.09 -6.58
CA ARG A 29 -9.64 18.59 -5.36
C ARG A 29 -9.62 17.06 -5.35
N PRO A 30 -9.38 16.40 -4.21
CA PRO A 30 -9.33 14.93 -4.15
C PRO A 30 -10.58 14.26 -4.74
N GLU A 31 -11.75 14.84 -4.52
CA GLU A 31 -13.04 14.36 -5.05
C GLU A 31 -13.17 14.43 -6.57
N GLU A 32 -12.30 15.16 -7.26
CA GLU A 32 -12.30 15.27 -8.73
C GLU A 32 -11.48 14.16 -9.40
N ILE A 33 -10.78 13.33 -8.62
CA ILE A 33 -9.88 12.31 -9.15
C ILE A 33 -10.54 10.94 -9.13
N ILE A 34 -10.68 10.35 -10.32
CA ILE A 34 -11.12 8.96 -10.49
C ILE A 34 -9.87 8.08 -10.61
N LYS A 35 -9.64 7.21 -9.63
CA LYS A 35 -8.50 6.29 -9.60
C LYS A 35 -8.85 4.96 -10.30
N LEU A 36 -8.12 4.64 -11.37
CA LEU A 36 -8.33 3.41 -12.17
C LEU A 36 -7.03 2.64 -12.46
N GLY A 37 -5.92 2.97 -11.81
CA GLY A 37 -4.58 2.49 -12.18
C GLY A 37 -4.07 1.24 -11.44
N SER A 38 -4.81 0.70 -10.48
CA SER A 38 -4.26 -0.29 -9.53
C SER A 38 -5.15 -1.52 -9.28
N ASN A 39 -6.20 -1.71 -10.10
CA ASN A 39 -7.16 -2.82 -9.94
C ASN A 39 -7.77 -2.92 -8.52
N GLU A 40 -7.92 -1.79 -7.84
CA GLU A 40 -8.49 -1.75 -6.50
C GLU A 40 -10.00 -2.02 -6.55
N ASN A 41 -10.53 -2.64 -5.49
CA ASN A 41 -11.95 -2.85 -5.35
C ASN A 41 -12.66 -1.49 -5.13
N PRO A 42 -13.53 -1.02 -6.05
CA PRO A 42 -14.20 0.27 -5.91
C PRO A 42 -15.17 0.32 -4.72
N TYR A 43 -15.55 -0.84 -4.17
CA TYR A 43 -16.43 -0.93 -2.99
C TYR A 43 -15.67 -0.90 -1.66
N GLY A 44 -14.34 -0.86 -1.69
CA GLY A 44 -13.50 -0.94 -0.49
C GLY A 44 -13.45 -2.34 0.12
N ALA A 45 -13.02 -2.41 1.39
CA ALA A 45 -12.97 -3.65 2.14
C ALA A 45 -14.38 -4.09 2.60
N SER A 46 -14.57 -5.40 2.78
CA SER A 46 -15.79 -5.95 3.38
C SER A 46 -16.01 -5.36 4.78
N PRO A 47 -17.26 -5.02 5.17
CA PRO A 47 -17.56 -4.57 6.53
C PRO A 47 -17.08 -5.54 7.61
N LEU A 48 -17.16 -6.86 7.37
CA LEU A 48 -16.68 -7.89 8.29
C LEU A 48 -15.17 -7.84 8.50
N VAL A 49 -14.42 -7.50 7.44
CA VAL A 49 -12.96 -7.35 7.52
C VAL A 49 -12.59 -6.08 8.28
N MET A 50 -13.33 -4.99 8.06
CA MET A 50 -13.12 -3.74 8.79
C MET A 50 -13.34 -3.93 10.29
N GLU A 51 -14.37 -4.68 10.68
CA GLU A 51 -14.65 -5.03 12.08
C GLU A 51 -13.53 -5.89 12.68
N ALA A 52 -13.15 -6.99 12.01
CA ALA A 52 -12.08 -7.87 12.49
C ALA A 52 -10.74 -7.14 12.66
N ILE A 53 -10.37 -6.26 11.71
CA ILE A 53 -9.15 -5.44 11.83
C ILE A 53 -9.25 -4.52 13.05
N ALA A 54 -10.38 -3.85 13.25
CA ALA A 54 -10.58 -2.94 14.37
C ALA A 54 -10.47 -3.65 15.73
N GLU A 55 -10.99 -4.86 15.84
CA GLU A 55 -10.88 -5.70 17.04
C GLU A 55 -9.42 -6.06 17.34
N GLU A 56 -8.61 -6.36 16.32
CA GLU A 56 -7.22 -6.79 16.48
C GLU A 56 -6.19 -5.64 16.63
N LEU A 57 -6.59 -4.37 16.45
CA LEU A 57 -5.68 -3.20 16.49
C LEU A 57 -4.83 -3.13 17.76
N HIS A 58 -5.35 -3.60 18.89
CA HIS A 58 -4.63 -3.60 20.18
C HIS A 58 -3.40 -4.53 20.21
N ARG A 59 -3.25 -5.41 19.21
CA ARG A 59 -2.16 -6.38 19.09
C ARG A 59 -1.10 -5.98 18.06
N VAL A 60 -1.20 -4.80 17.44
CA VAL A 60 -0.31 -4.38 16.34
C VAL A 60 1.19 -4.38 16.66
N SER A 61 1.56 -4.28 17.94
CA SER A 61 2.97 -4.34 18.39
C SER A 61 3.49 -5.77 18.60
N GLN A 62 2.61 -6.77 18.53
CA GLN A 62 2.96 -8.18 18.69
C GLN A 62 3.37 -8.74 17.33
N TYR A 63 4.37 -9.63 17.33
CA TYR A 63 4.69 -10.40 16.13
C TYR A 63 3.51 -11.35 15.80
N PRO A 64 3.21 -11.59 14.51
CA PRO A 64 2.21 -12.58 14.11
C PRO A 64 2.66 -13.97 14.55
N ASP A 65 1.70 -14.90 14.68
CA ASP A 65 2.02 -16.31 14.91
C ASP A 65 2.67 -16.91 13.65
N ASP A 66 3.84 -17.52 13.83
CA ASP A 66 4.63 -18.15 12.76
C ASP A 66 4.20 -19.60 12.48
N SER A 67 3.37 -20.18 13.35
CA SER A 67 2.99 -21.59 13.23
C SER A 67 1.96 -21.86 12.13
N TYR A 68 1.27 -20.82 11.65
CA TYR A 68 0.10 -20.92 10.75
C TYR A 68 -1.00 -21.87 11.27
N ALA A 69 -0.97 -22.24 12.56
CA ALA A 69 -1.84 -23.29 13.10
C ALA A 69 -3.31 -22.86 13.18
N ASP A 70 -3.55 -21.56 13.30
CA ASP A 70 -4.88 -20.97 13.47
C ASP A 70 -5.34 -20.14 12.24
N LEU A 71 -4.88 -20.51 11.03
CA LEU A 71 -5.40 -19.97 9.76
C LEU A 71 -6.68 -20.66 9.29
#